data_AF-A0A519SNP4-F1
#
_entry.id   AF-A0A519SNP4-F1
#
_cell.length_a   1.000
_cell.length_b   1.000
_cell.length_c   1.000
_cell.angle_alpha   90.00
_cell.angle_beta   90.00
_cell.angle_gamma   90.00
#
_symmetry.space_group_name_H-M   'P 1'
#
loop_
_entity.id
_entity.type
_entity.pdbx_description
1 polymer ?
#
loop_
_entity_poly.entity_id
_entity_poly.type
_entity_poly.pdbx_seq_one_letter_code
_entity_poly.pdbx_strand_id
1 'polypeptide(L)'
;MQRRHAAQHLIDAYRISTRRACQVIGLQRSSWSYKAHGRDDTVLRHRLRELAQVRVRYGCRRLHTLLRREGWPDNHKRVHRLYCLE
;
A
#
# COMPACT_ATOMS: atom_id res chain seq x y z
N MET A 1 3.55 -13.38 0.81
CA MET A 1 2.28 -14.11 0.64
C MET A 1 2.43 -15.61 0.88
N GLN A 2 3.36 -16.29 0.20
CA GLN A 2 3.53 -17.76 0.27
C GLN A 2 3.69 -18.33 1.70
N ARG A 3 4.53 -17.71 2.56
CA ARG A 3 4.71 -18.14 3.96
C ARG A 3 3.47 -17.99 4.84
N ARG A 4 2.63 -16.98 4.59
CA ARG A 4 1.35 -16.82 5.32
C ARG A 4 0.36 -17.89 4.90
N HIS A 5 0.25 -18.18 3.61
CA HIS A 5 -0.59 -19.29 3.14
C HIS A 5 -0.14 -20.63 3.71
N ALA A 6 1.16 -20.91 3.75
CA ALA A 6 1.69 -22.13 4.35
C ALA A 6 1.36 -22.23 5.85
N ALA A 7 1.52 -21.14 6.61
CA ALA A 7 1.14 -21.12 8.01
C ALA A 7 -0.38 -21.29 8.23
N GLN A 8 -1.22 -20.70 7.37
CA GLN A 8 -2.67 -20.90 7.40
C GLN A 8 -3.04 -22.37 7.13
N HIS A 9 -2.46 -22.97 6.10
CA HIS A 9 -2.65 -24.39 5.78
C HIS A 9 -2.31 -25.31 6.97
N LEU A 10 -1.22 -25.03 7.69
CA LEU A 10 -0.86 -25.81 8.87
C LEU A 10 -1.89 -25.68 10.01
N ILE A 11 -2.44 -24.49 10.23
CA ILE A 11 -3.51 -24.26 11.22
C ILE A 11 -4.76 -25.06 10.83
N ASP A 12 -5.14 -25.03 9.56
CA ASP A 12 -6.37 -25.66 9.09
C ASP A 12 -6.27 -27.19 9.05
N ALA A 13 -5.15 -27.72 8.57
CA ALA A 13 -4.93 -29.16 8.42
C ALA A 13 -4.61 -29.86 9.74
N TYR A 14 -3.79 -29.24 10.62
CA TYR A 14 -3.29 -29.87 11.84
C TYR A 14 -3.91 -29.30 13.12
N ARG A 15 -4.82 -28.31 13.01
CA ARG A 15 -5.49 -27.65 14.15
C ARG A 15 -4.52 -27.12 15.21
N ILE A 16 -3.33 -26.74 14.79
CA ILE A 16 -2.30 -26.18 15.67
C ILE A 16 -2.50 -24.67 15.85
N SER A 17 -1.98 -24.13 16.96
CA SER A 17 -2.02 -22.70 17.21
C SER A 17 -1.21 -21.92 16.17
N THR A 18 -1.64 -20.68 15.87
CA THR A 18 -0.92 -19.75 15.01
C THR A 18 0.55 -19.59 15.40
N ARG A 19 0.84 -19.60 16.71
CA ARG A 19 2.21 -19.51 17.24
C ARG A 19 3.07 -20.67 16.75
N ARG A 20 2.54 -21.90 16.83
CA ARG A 20 3.25 -23.12 16.42
C ARG A 20 3.42 -23.15 14.90
N ALA A 21 2.37 -22.80 14.14
CA ALA A 21 2.45 -22.70 12.69
C ALA A 21 3.50 -21.68 12.22
N CYS A 22 3.56 -20.50 12.86
CA CYS A 22 4.56 -19.48 12.55
C CYS A 22 5.99 -19.94 12.88
N GLN A 23 6.20 -20.64 13.99
CA GLN A 23 7.51 -21.20 14.35
C GLN A 23 8.00 -22.23 13.33
N VAL A 24 7.13 -23.17 12.92
CA VAL A 24 7.47 -24.21 11.94
C VAL A 24 7.88 -23.61 10.59
N ILE A 25 7.18 -22.56 10.14
CA ILE A 25 7.46 -21.90 8.85
C ILE A 25 8.60 -20.86 8.95
N GLY A 26 9.07 -20.54 10.15
CA GLY A 26 10.02 -19.43 10.36
C GLY A 26 9.43 -18.06 10.02
N LEU A 27 8.13 -17.87 10.23
CA LEU A 27 7.43 -16.60 10.03
C LEU A 27 7.37 -15.81 11.35
N GLN A 28 7.78 -14.54 11.33
CA GLN A 28 7.60 -13.66 12.49
C GLN A 28 6.12 -13.38 12.73
N ARG A 29 5.68 -13.44 14.00
CA ARG A 29 4.26 -13.23 14.37
C ARG A 29 3.72 -11.86 13.98
N SER A 30 4.52 -10.80 14.04
CA SER A 30 4.13 -9.47 13.56
C SER A 30 3.80 -9.50 12.06
N SER A 31 4.60 -10.22 11.28
CA SER A 31 4.33 -10.47 9.87
C SER A 31 3.13 -11.39 9.65
N TRP A 32 2.72 -12.23 10.59
CA TRP A 32 1.44 -12.94 10.49
C TRP A 32 0.25 -12.00 10.73
N SER A 33 0.29 -11.25 11.83
CA SER A 33 -0.79 -10.37 12.26
C SER A 33 -0.96 -9.11 11.38
N TYR A 34 0.06 -8.73 10.63
CA TYR A 34 0.01 -7.55 9.77
C TYR A 34 -1.01 -7.71 8.65
N LYS A 35 -2.12 -6.98 8.75
CA LYS A 35 -3.06 -6.76 7.64
C LYS A 35 -2.61 -5.51 6.89
N ALA A 36 -2.35 -5.66 5.59
CA ALA A 36 -2.09 -4.51 4.75
C ALA A 36 -3.33 -3.63 4.74
N HIS A 37 -3.20 -2.40 5.24
CA HIS A 37 -4.26 -1.40 5.17
C HIS A 37 -3.98 -0.53 3.95
N GLY A 38 -4.58 -0.90 2.81
CA GLY A 38 -4.53 -0.09 1.61
C GLY A 38 -5.42 1.14 1.82
N ARG A 39 -4.82 2.33 1.84
CA ARG A 39 -5.58 3.57 1.76
C ARG A 39 -6.16 3.66 0.35
N ASP A 40 -7.40 4.08 0.21
CA ASP A 40 -7.98 4.26 -1.12
C ASP A 40 -7.16 5.32 -1.88
N ASP A 41 -6.59 4.90 -3.01
CA ASP A 41 -5.75 5.71 -3.88
C ASP A 41 -6.57 6.30 -5.04
N THR A 42 -7.82 5.88 -5.24
CA THR A 42 -8.63 6.22 -6.42
C THR A 42 -8.87 7.73 -6.54
N VAL A 43 -9.28 8.39 -5.47
CA VAL A 43 -9.59 9.83 -5.47
C VAL A 43 -8.34 10.67 -5.73
N LEU A 44 -7.23 10.34 -5.08
CA LEU A 44 -5.96 11.03 -5.27
C LEU A 44 -5.42 10.83 -6.69
N ARG A 45 -5.56 9.62 -7.23
CA ARG A 45 -5.18 9.28 -8.60
C ARG A 45 -6.01 10.07 -9.62
N HIS A 46 -7.33 10.13 -9.44
CA HIS A 46 -8.20 10.90 -10.32
C HIS A 46 -7.80 12.38 -10.33
N ARG A 47 -7.58 12.97 -9.15
CA ARG A 47 -7.18 14.37 -9.06
C ARG A 47 -5.81 14.64 -9.67
N LEU A 48 -4.87 13.71 -9.50
CA LEU A 48 -3.54 13.82 -10.10
C LEU A 48 -3.62 13.82 -11.64
N ARG A 49 -4.47 12.96 -12.23
CA ARG A 49 -4.73 12.94 -13.68
C ARG A 49 -5.30 14.25 -14.18
N GLU A 50 -6.32 14.78 -13.51
CA GLU A 50 -6.91 16.08 -13.87
C GLU A 50 -5.84 17.19 -13.90
N LEU A 51 -5.01 17.27 -12.86
CA LEU A 51 -3.95 18.27 -12.79
C LEU A 51 -2.88 18.06 -13.86
N ALA A 52 -2.53 16.81 -14.17
CA ALA A 52 -1.58 16.48 -15.23
C ALA A 52 -2.13 16.81 -16.62
N GLN A 53 -3.43 16.61 -16.87
CA GLN A 53 -4.09 16.96 -18.13
C GLN A 53 -4.19 18.47 -18.33
N VAL A 54 -4.60 19.21 -17.29
CA VAL A 54 -4.73 20.67 -17.36
C VAL A 54 -3.37 21.36 -17.45
N ARG A 55 -2.32 20.77 -16.84
CA ARG A 55 -0.97 21.39 -16.76
C ARG A 55 0.12 20.42 -17.21
N VAL A 56 0.09 20.01 -18.48
CA VAL A 56 0.98 19.01 -19.07
C VAL A 56 2.48 19.26 -18.83
N ARG A 57 2.93 20.53 -18.76
CA ARG A 57 4.35 20.87 -18.50
C ARG A 57 4.78 20.68 -17.03
N TYR A 58 3.87 20.37 -16.12
CA TYR A 58 4.17 20.29 -14.70
C TYR A 58 4.58 18.86 -14.34
N GLY A 59 5.84 18.71 -13.89
CA GLY A 59 6.30 17.46 -13.30
C GLY A 59 5.74 17.20 -11.90
N CYS A 60 5.95 15.98 -11.40
CA CYS A 60 5.43 15.49 -10.11
C CYS A 60 5.62 16.46 -8.92
N ARG A 61 6.76 17.16 -8.84
CA ARG A 61 7.02 18.11 -7.75
C ARG A 61 6.06 19.30 -7.76
N ARG A 62 5.71 19.84 -8.93
CA ARG A 62 4.75 20.95 -9.07
C ARG A 62 3.31 20.46 -8.83
N LEU A 63 2.97 19.26 -9.31
CA LEU A 63 1.67 18.63 -9.04
C LEU A 63 1.47 18.42 -7.53
N HIS A 64 2.50 17.94 -6.82
CA HIS A 64 2.45 17.82 -5.37
C HIS A 64 2.22 19.17 -4.66
N THR A 65 2.87 20.25 -5.09
CA THR A 65 2.61 21.58 -4.53
C THR A 65 1.18 22.04 -4.75
N LEU A 66 0.58 21.76 -5.91
CA LEU A 66 -0.83 22.08 -6.18
C LEU A 66 -1.77 21.27 -5.29
N LEU A 67 -1.55 19.97 -5.18
CA LEU A 67 -2.31 19.10 -4.27
C LEU A 67 -2.21 19.60 -2.81
N ARG A 68 -1.03 20.04 -2.36
CA ARG A 68 -0.88 20.63 -1.02
C ARG A 68 -1.68 21.92 -0.83
N ARG A 69 -1.78 22.76 -1.87
CA ARG A 69 -2.61 23.99 -1.83
C ARG A 69 -4.10 23.70 -1.80
N GLU A 70 -4.52 22.61 -2.42
CA GLU A 70 -5.89 22.09 -2.37
C GLU A 70 -6.23 21.40 -1.03
N GLY A 71 -5.27 21.31 -0.10
CA GLY A 71 -5.49 20.73 1.22
C GLY A 71 -5.22 19.23 1.34
N TRP A 72 -4.63 18.60 0.31
CA TRP A 72 -4.34 17.16 0.37
C TRP A 72 -3.25 16.86 1.43
N PRO A 73 -3.47 15.87 2.31
CA PRO A 73 -2.53 15.53 3.38
C PRO A 73 -1.33 14.69 2.90
N ASP A 74 -1.29 14.35 1.61
CA ASP A 74 -0.37 13.35 1.08
C ASP A 74 1.05 13.84 0.87
N ASN A 75 2.00 13.00 1.27
CA ASN A 75 3.42 13.28 1.13
C ASN A 75 3.88 13.13 -0.33
N HIS A 76 4.92 13.89 -0.72
CA HIS A 76 5.52 13.84 -2.06
C HIS A 76 5.91 12.42 -2.49
N LYS A 77 6.34 11.56 -1.55
CA LYS A 77 6.66 10.15 -1.83
C LYS A 77 5.43 9.35 -2.31
N ARG A 78 4.25 9.58 -1.74
CA ARG A 78 3.00 8.90 -2.15
C ARG A 78 2.56 9.43 -3.51
N VAL A 79 2.57 10.75 -3.69
CA VAL A 79 2.21 11.39 -4.96
C VAL A 79 3.12 10.89 -6.09
N HIS A 80 4.44 10.84 -5.88
CA HIS A 80 5.39 10.33 -6.85
C HIS A 80 5.16 8.85 -7.19
N ARG A 81 4.89 8.03 -6.17
CA ARG A 81 4.56 6.61 -6.40
C ARG A 81 3.33 6.46 -7.28
N LEU A 82 2.27 7.23 -7.02
CA LEU A 82 1.05 7.18 -7.82
C LEU A 82 1.28 7.73 -9.23
N TYR A 83 2.04 8.81 -9.38
CA TYR A 83 2.41 9.40 -10.67
C TYR A 83 3.20 8.43 -11.57
N CYS A 84 4.13 7.65 -11.02
CA CYS A 84 4.92 6.67 -11.81
C CYS A 84 4.16 5.38 -12.11
N LEU A 85 3.06 5.10 -11.41
CA LEU A 85 2.17 3.95 -11.66
C LEU A 85 1.07 4.29 -12.68
N GLU A 86 1.11 5.48 -13.26
CA GLU A 86 0.25 5.95 -14.33
C GLU A 86 1.05 6.15 -15.61
#